data_AF-X1SD48-F1
#
_entry.id   AF-X1SD48-F1
#
_cell.length_a   1.000
_cell.length_b   1.000
_cell.length_c   1.000
_cell.angle_alpha   90.00
_cell.angle_beta   90.00
_cell.angle_gamma   90.00
#
_symmetry.space_group_name_H-M   'P 1'
#
loop_
_entity.id
_entity.type
_entity.pdbx_description
1 polymer ?
#
loop_
_entity_poly.entity_id
_entity_poly.type
_entity_poly.pdbx_seq_one_letter_code
_entity_poly.pdbx_strand_id
1 'polypeptide(L)' 'EASKLILQIDSRVKIIFISADASVKEEAISIGAFLFIDKIITVSSMIGAINRAIESYIL' A
#
# COMPACT_ATOMS: atom_id res chain seq x y z
N GLU A 1 -7.73 -9.30 -4.41
CA GLU A 1 -7.93 -10.53 -3.59
C GLU A 1 -6.97 -10.69 -2.41
N ALA A 2 -5.65 -10.85 -2.59
CA ALA A 2 -4.73 -11.05 -1.47
C ALA A 2 -4.82 -9.97 -0.37
N SER A 3 -4.93 -8.69 -0.76
CA SER A 3 -5.06 -7.58 0.19
C SER A 3 -6.30 -7.68 1.07
N LYS A 4 -7.44 -8.13 0.50
CA LYS A 4 -8.69 -8.30 1.26
C LYS A 4 -8.54 -9.37 2.33
N LEU A 5 -7.93 -10.50 1.99
CA LEU A 5 -7.69 -11.61 2.93
C LEU A 5 -6.75 -11.19 4.07
N ILE A 6 -5.66 -10.47 3.74
CA ILE A 6 -4.71 -9.95 4.74
C ILE A 6 -5.44 -9.03 5.74
N LEU A 7 -6.26 -8.09 5.23
CA LEU A 7 -6.99 -7.13 6.07
C LEU A 7 -8.14 -7.76 6.86
N GLN A 8 -8.72 -8.86 6.38
CA GLN A 8 -9.69 -9.65 7.15
C GLN A 8 -9.04 -10.37 8.33
N ILE A 9 -7.78 -10.80 8.19
CA ILE A 9 -7.02 -11.45 9.27
C ILE A 9 -6.52 -10.41 10.29
N ASP A 10 -5.93 -9.31 9.80
CA ASP A 10 -5.50 -8.19 10.63
C ASP A 10 -5.66 -6.86 9.90
N SER A 11 -6.66 -6.08 10.29
CA SER A 11 -7.01 -4.79 9.69
C SER A 11 -5.98 -3.69 9.96
N ARG A 12 -5.00 -3.92 10.84
CA ARG A 12 -3.95 -2.96 11.16
C ARG A 12 -2.76 -3.05 10.20
N VAL A 13 -2.68 -4.09 9.37
CA VAL A 13 -1.60 -4.26 8.39
C VAL A 13 -1.63 -3.12 7.38
N LYS A 14 -0.50 -2.42 7.22
CA LYS A 14 -0.35 -1.38 6.18
C LYS A 14 0.14 -2.02 4.87
N ILE A 15 -0.77 -2.12 3.90
CA ILE A 15 -0.45 -2.67 2.57
C ILE A 15 0.03 -1.53 1.66
N ILE A 16 1.27 -1.63 1.17
CA ILE A 16 1.79 -0.78 0.09
C ILE A 16 1.61 -1.55 -1.22
N PHE A 17 0.68 -1.09 -2.06
CA PHE A 17 0.37 -1.69 -3.35
C PHE A 17 1.24 -1.07 -4.44
N ILE A 18 1.91 -1.89 -5.25
CA ILE A 18 2.80 -1.41 -6.31
C ILE A 18 2.43 -2.05 -7.64
N SER A 19 2.07 -1.26 -8.65
CA SER A 19 1.60 -1.73 -9.96
C SER A 19 2.11 -0.84 -11.09
N ALA A 20 2.25 -1.39 -12.30
CA ALA A 20 2.46 -0.62 -13.53
C ALA A 20 1.12 -0.27 -14.23
N ASP A 21 0.02 -0.81 -13.71
CA ASP A 21 -1.33 -0.52 -14.16
C ASP A 21 -1.95 0.50 -13.22
N ALA A 22 -2.11 1.73 -13.68
CA ALA A 22 -2.69 2.81 -12.90
C ALA A 22 -4.21 2.66 -12.71
N SER A 23 -4.89 1.87 -13.54
CA SER A 23 -6.36 1.69 -13.44
C SER A 23 -6.79 1.00 -12.15
N VAL A 24 -5.92 0.18 -11.57
CA VAL A 24 -6.20 -0.54 -10.32
C VAL A 24 -5.98 0.30 -9.06
N LYS A 25 -5.55 1.57 -9.20
CA LYS A 25 -5.27 2.44 -8.07
C LYS A 25 -6.49 2.66 -7.19
N GLU A 26 -7.62 3.03 -7.79
CA GLU A 26 -8.86 3.29 -7.05
C GLU A 26 -9.36 2.02 -6.34
N GLU A 27 -9.33 0.89 -7.05
CA GLU A 27 -9.66 -0.41 -6.46
C GLU A 27 -8.74 -0.70 -5.26
N ALA A 28 -7.42 -0.62 -5.43
CA ALA A 28 -6.43 -0.91 -4.39
C ALA A 28 -6.65 -0.06 -3.13
N ILE A 29 -6.94 1.23 -3.29
CA ILE A 29 -7.25 2.11 -2.16
C ILE A 29 -8.60 1.74 -1.52
N SER A 30 -9.64 1.48 -2.32
CA SER A 30 -10.97 1.11 -1.79
C SER A 30 -10.98 -0.20 -0.99
N ILE A 31 -10.12 -1.16 -1.34
CA ILE A 31 -9.99 -2.43 -0.61
C ILE A 31 -9.14 -2.30 0.66
N GLY A 32 -8.62 -1.11 0.95
CA GLY A 32 -7.89 -0.80 2.19
C GLY A 32 -6.36 -0.80 2.05
N ALA A 33 -5.80 -0.71 0.85
CA ALA A 33 -4.37 -0.44 0.72
C ALA A 33 -4.03 0.91 1.38
N PHE A 34 -2.96 0.92 2.15
CA PHE A 34 -2.47 2.13 2.83
C PHE A 34 -1.85 3.10 1.83
N LEU A 35 -1.12 2.58 0.86
CA LEU A 35 -0.46 3.38 -0.17
C LEU A 35 -0.51 2.66 -1.50
N PHE A 36 -0.63 3.41 -2.59
CA PHE A 36 -0.42 2.92 -3.95
C PHE A 36 0.79 3.61 -4.55
N ILE A 37 1.68 2.84 -5.20
CA ILE A 37 2.83 3.37 -5.93
C ILE A 37 2.80 2.87 -7.37
N ASP A 38 2.89 3.80 -8.30
CA ASP A 38 2.99 3.49 -9.72
C ASP A 38 4.41 3.06 -10.09
N LYS A 39 4.53 2.10 -11.01
CA LYS A 39 5.80 1.72 -11.61
C LYS A 39 6.04 2.61 -12.84
N ILE A 40 7.26 3.05 -13.11
CA ILE A 40 8.52 2.66 -12.47
C ILE A 40 8.77 3.46 -11.19
N ILE A 41 9.25 2.78 -10.14
CA ILE A 41 9.54 3.35 -8.83
C ILE A 41 11.06 3.39 -8.58
N THR A 42 11.55 4.43 -7.89
CA THR A 42 12.92 4.51 -7.39
C THR A 42 13.05 3.89 -6.00
N VAL A 43 14.28 3.50 -5.61
CA VAL A 43 14.56 3.00 -4.25
C VAL A 43 14.20 4.06 -3.19
N SER A 44 14.48 5.34 -3.45
CA SER A 44 14.14 6.42 -2.52
C SER A 44 12.63 6.54 -2.28
N SER A 45 11.82 6.44 -3.34
CA SER A 45 10.36 6.45 -3.23
C SER A 45 9.83 5.24 -2.46
N MET A 46 10.46 4.07 -2.65
CA MET A 46 10.11 2.86 -1.90
C MET A 46 10.40 3.00 -0.40
N ILE A 47 11.59 3.51 -0.05
CA ILE A 47 11.97 3.78 1.35
C ILE A 47 11.01 4.79 1.98
N GLY A 48 10.68 5.88 1.26
CA GLY A 48 9.72 6.87 1.74
C GLY A 48 8.33 6.28 2.01
N ALA A 49 7.86 5.36 1.17
CA ALA A 49 6.60 4.67 1.39
C ALA A 49 6.61 3.77 2.63
N ILE A 50 7.72 3.04 2.84
CA ILE A 50 7.91 2.20 4.03
C ILE A 50 7.93 3.05 5.30
N ASN A 51 8.69 4.15 5.30
CA ASN A 51 8.77 5.05 6.46
C ASN A 51 7.39 5.62 6.83
N ARG A 52 6.60 6.06 5.83
CA ARG A 52 5.23 6.51 6.05
C ARG A 52 4.34 5.44 6.68
N ALA A 53 4.49 4.18 6.27
CA ALA A 53 3.74 3.07 6.85
C ALA A 53 4.14 2.85 8.32
N ILE A 54 5.43 2.89 8.63
CA ILE A 54 5.96 2.76 10.00
C ILE A 54 5.46 3.90 10.89
N GLU A 55 5.59 5.15 10.43
CA GLU A 55 5.16 6.35 11.17
C GLU A 55 3.66 6.34 11.48
N SER A 56 2.84 5.74 10.59
CA SER A 56 1.39 5.62 10.80
C SER A 56 0.96 4.68 11.93
N TYR A 57 1.89 3.93 12.54
CA TYR A 57 1.63 3.14 13.74
C TYR A 57 1.90 3.91 15.05
N ILE A 58 2.60 5.04 14.96
CA ILE A 58 3.08 5.82 16.13
C ILE A 58 2.09 6.95 16.48
N LEU A 59 1.17 7.28 15.56
CA LEU A 59 0.08 8.24 15.71
C LEU A 59 -1.25 7.51 15.96
#